data_AF-A0A8T1A8R0-F1
#
_entry.id   AF-A0A8T1A8R0-F1
#
_cell.length_a   1.000
_cell.length_b   1.000
_cell.length_c   1.000
_cell.angle_alpha   90.00
_cell.angle_beta   90.00
_cell.angle_gamma   90.00
#
_symmetry.space_group_name_H-M   'P 1'
#
loop_
_entity.id
_entity.type
_entity.pdbx_description
1 polymer ?
#
loop_
_entity_poly.entity_id
_entity_poly.type
_entity_poly.pdbx_seq_one_letter_code
_entity_poly.pdbx_strand_id
1 'polypeptide(L)'
;MPSASEIASRFGATSPPNSIPLYACSAIIDDAEAAAQHFDPMTNQRRDYFIGLFHELRWHASKRTSRKSKVPEWMALCQSWNAFVGNFNKDAKAYLARITAAQHRFETFSRRHMIDRLHNEAMEAGIPCAVPFGTACLHCPLG
;
A
#
# COMPACT_ATOMS: atom_id res chain seq x y z
N MET A 1 3.89 -15.21 7.12
CA MET A 1 4.52 -13.89 7.39
C MET A 1 5.79 -14.14 8.20
N PRO A 2 6.94 -13.54 7.85
CA PRO A 2 8.13 -13.66 8.67
C PRO A 2 7.90 -12.95 10.02
N SER A 3 8.20 -13.65 11.09
CA SER A 3 8.16 -13.20 12.47
C SER A 3 9.18 -12.11 12.75
N ALA A 4 9.00 -11.36 13.85
CA ALA A 4 9.94 -10.32 14.27
C ALA A 4 11.37 -10.85 14.45
N SER A 5 11.53 -12.12 14.86
CA SER A 5 12.83 -12.78 15.00
C SER A 5 13.44 -13.15 13.63
N GLU A 6 12.64 -13.56 12.65
CA GLU A 6 13.11 -13.82 11.28
C GLU A 6 13.54 -12.52 10.58
N ILE A 7 12.89 -11.40 10.88
CA ILE A 7 13.29 -10.08 10.39
C ILE A 7 14.60 -9.64 11.08
N ALA A 8 14.72 -9.80 12.39
CA ALA A 8 15.93 -9.44 13.14
C ALA A 8 17.15 -10.28 12.73
N SER A 9 16.95 -11.58 12.46
CA SER A 9 18.00 -12.49 12.00
C SER A 9 18.54 -12.11 10.61
N ARG A 10 17.68 -11.61 9.71
CA ARG A 10 18.09 -11.22 8.35
C ARG A 10 18.79 -9.87 8.26
N PHE A 11 18.52 -8.96 9.19
CA PHE A 11 18.97 -7.56 9.10
C PHE A 11 19.83 -7.08 10.28
N GLY A 12 20.17 -7.98 11.22
CA GLY A 12 20.97 -7.69 12.42
C GLY A 12 20.17 -7.04 13.55
N ALA A 13 20.72 -7.05 14.76
CA ALA A 13 20.15 -6.45 15.97
C ALA A 13 20.20 -4.90 15.96
N THR A 14 19.75 -4.29 14.87
CA THR A 14 19.42 -2.87 14.86
C THR A 14 18.06 -2.73 15.53
N SER A 15 17.98 -2.04 16.67
CA SER A 15 16.69 -1.63 17.25
C SER A 15 15.82 -1.07 16.13
N PRO A 16 14.55 -1.49 15.99
CA PRO A 16 13.67 -0.85 15.03
C PRO A 16 13.73 0.66 15.30
N PRO A 17 13.94 1.52 14.28
CA PRO A 17 14.07 2.96 14.48
C PRO A 17 12.76 3.63 14.97
N ASN A 18 11.81 2.85 15.47
CA ASN A 18 10.39 3.08 15.44
C ASN A 18 9.76 2.50 16.71
N SER A 19 8.90 3.28 17.37
CA SER A 19 8.18 2.88 18.58
C SER A 19 7.09 1.84 18.33
N ILE A 20 6.53 1.77 17.11
CA ILE A 20 5.52 0.78 16.73
C ILE A 20 6.14 -0.21 15.74
N PRO A 21 6.05 -1.53 16.01
CA PRO A 21 6.49 -2.54 15.05
C PRO A 21 5.71 -2.44 13.73
N LEU A 22 6.37 -2.75 12.61
CA LEU A 22 5.71 -2.80 11.31
C LEU A 22 4.50 -3.75 11.35
N TYR A 23 3.36 -3.27 10.88
CA TYR A 23 2.07 -3.99 10.85
C TYR A 23 1.45 -4.34 12.21
N ALA A 24 2.03 -3.87 13.32
CA ALA A 24 1.36 -3.96 14.61
C ALA A 24 0.21 -2.94 14.68
N CYS A 25 -1.00 -3.44 14.92
CA CYS A 25 -2.23 -2.64 14.98
C CYS A 25 -2.69 -2.34 16.41
N SER A 26 -1.94 -2.76 17.43
CA SER A 26 -2.29 -2.54 18.85
C SER A 26 -2.34 -1.05 19.23
N ALA A 27 -1.60 -0.21 18.51
CA ALA A 27 -1.57 1.24 18.71
C ALA A 27 -2.59 2.00 17.84
N ILE A 28 -3.33 1.32 16.96
CA ILE A 28 -4.32 1.96 16.06
C ILE A 28 -5.67 1.99 16.78
N ILE A 29 -6.35 3.13 16.74
CA ILE A 29 -7.72 3.30 17.26
C ILE A 29 -8.70 3.09 16.11
N ASP A 30 -9.71 2.25 16.32
CA ASP A 30 -10.75 2.03 15.32
C ASP A 30 -11.58 3.30 15.15
N ASP A 31 -11.69 3.75 13.90
CA ASP A 31 -12.61 4.81 13.53
C ASP A 31 -14.04 4.26 13.37
N ALA A 32 -15.00 5.11 13.01
CA ALA A 32 -16.38 4.67 12.86
C ALA A 32 -16.55 3.58 11.79
N GLU A 33 -15.77 3.64 10.70
CA GLU A 33 -15.83 2.63 9.64
C GLU A 33 -15.23 1.30 10.08
N ALA A 34 -14.04 1.32 10.71
CA ALA A 34 -13.44 0.12 11.28
C ALA A 34 -14.31 -0.53 12.36
N ALA A 35 -14.90 0.28 13.25
CA ALA A 35 -15.76 -0.22 14.32
C ALA A 35 -17.04 -0.90 13.78
N ALA A 36 -17.59 -0.40 12.68
CA ALA A 36 -18.78 -0.96 12.04
C ALA A 36 -18.53 -2.31 11.34
N GLN A 37 -17.27 -2.68 11.07
CA GLN A 37 -16.95 -3.96 10.44
C GLN A 37 -17.06 -5.16 11.38
N HIS A 38 -17.15 -4.94 12.71
CA HIS A 38 -17.30 -5.99 13.71
C HIS A 38 -16.28 -7.13 13.54
N PHE A 39 -15.00 -6.78 13.40
CA PHE A 39 -13.92 -7.75 13.17
C PHE A 39 -13.91 -8.87 14.21
N ASP A 40 -13.73 -10.11 13.75
CA ASP A 40 -13.55 -11.25 14.65
C ASP A 40 -12.18 -11.13 15.37
N PRO A 41 -12.15 -10.98 16.71
CA PRO A 41 -10.90 -10.86 17.47
C PRO A 41 -9.97 -12.08 17.36
N MET A 42 -10.50 -13.24 16.96
CA MET A 42 -9.74 -14.48 16.77
C MET A 42 -9.04 -14.54 15.40
N THR A 43 -9.28 -13.57 14.53
CA THR A 43 -8.75 -13.53 13.17
C THR A 43 -7.83 -12.34 12.94
N ASN A 44 -7.14 -12.34 11.80
CA ASN A 44 -6.32 -11.21 11.37
C ASN A 44 -7.12 -10.13 10.62
N GLN A 45 -8.45 -10.20 10.54
CA GLN A 45 -9.28 -9.29 9.73
C GLN A 45 -8.98 -7.81 10.01
N ARG A 46 -8.99 -7.41 11.28
CA ARG A 46 -8.67 -6.03 11.69
C ARG A 46 -7.28 -5.61 11.24
N ARG A 47 -6.30 -6.51 11.39
CA ARG A 47 -4.91 -6.23 10.99
C ARG A 47 -4.82 -6.08 9.48
N ASP A 48 -5.44 -6.98 8.74
CA ASP A 48 -5.38 -7.00 7.28
C ASP A 48 -6.11 -5.79 6.68
N TYR A 49 -7.19 -5.32 7.32
CA TYR A 49 -7.86 -4.05 6.98
C TYR A 49 -6.91 -2.84 7.05
N PHE A 50 -6.23 -2.63 8.18
CA PHE A 50 -5.31 -1.49 8.32
C PHE A 50 -4.05 -1.62 7.47
N ILE A 51 -3.55 -2.84 7.26
CA ILE A 51 -2.48 -3.12 6.29
C ILE A 51 -2.94 -2.73 4.88
N GLY A 52 -4.19 -3.04 4.52
CA GLY A 52 -4.81 -2.67 3.26
C GLY A 52 -4.80 -1.17 3.04
N LEU A 53 -5.38 -0.39 3.96
CA LEU A 53 -5.43 1.07 3.88
C LEU A 53 -4.03 1.71 3.73
N PHE A 54 -3.06 1.20 4.48
CA PHE A 54 -1.68 1.66 4.41
C PHE A 54 -1.06 1.45 3.02
N HIS A 55 -1.19 0.24 2.47
CA HIS A 55 -0.64 -0.08 1.15
C HIS A 55 -1.40 0.58 0.02
N GLU A 56 -2.71 0.78 0.18
CA GLU A 56 -3.54 1.47 -0.78
C GLU A 56 -3.10 2.92 -0.98
N LEU A 57 -2.95 3.68 0.12
CA LEU A 57 -2.41 5.04 0.01
C LEU A 57 -1.01 5.01 -0.61
N ARG A 58 -0.15 4.10 -0.17
CA ARG A 58 1.24 4.01 -0.66
C ARG A 58 1.27 3.71 -2.16
N TRP A 59 0.40 2.83 -2.64
CA TRP A 59 0.29 2.46 -4.04
C TRP A 59 -0.21 3.63 -4.89
N HIS A 60 -1.34 4.23 -4.53
CA HIS A 60 -1.95 5.32 -5.32
C HIS A 60 -1.15 6.63 -5.23
N ALA A 61 -0.57 6.93 -4.07
CA ALA A 61 0.28 8.10 -3.89
C ALA A 61 1.73 7.87 -4.32
N SER A 62 2.10 6.65 -4.79
CA SER A 62 3.46 6.36 -5.22
C SER A 62 3.87 7.24 -6.39
N LYS A 63 4.68 8.26 -6.10
CA LYS A 63 5.57 8.85 -7.09
C LYS A 63 6.68 7.83 -7.34
N ARG A 64 7.19 7.73 -8.58
CA ARG A 64 8.41 6.95 -8.87
C ARG A 64 9.45 7.31 -7.81
N THR A 65 9.79 6.36 -6.94
CA THR A 65 10.78 6.59 -5.91
C THR A 65 12.08 6.95 -6.61
N SER A 66 12.65 8.08 -6.22
CA SER A 66 13.99 8.45 -6.67
C SER A 66 14.92 7.29 -6.28
N ARG A 67 15.62 6.70 -7.26
CA ARG A 67 16.64 5.67 -7.02
C ARG A 67 17.79 6.15 -6.11
N LYS A 68 17.78 7.41 -5.65
CA LYS A 68 18.80 8.04 -4.81
C LYS A 68 18.50 7.97 -3.29
N SER A 69 17.48 7.25 -2.84
CA SER A 69 17.24 7.09 -1.39
C SER A 69 18.43 6.38 -0.74
N LYS A 70 19.04 7.02 0.27
CA LYS A 70 20.08 6.42 1.11
C LYS A 70 19.51 5.52 2.22
N VAL A 71 18.20 5.63 2.49
CA VAL A 71 17.51 4.83 3.52
C VAL A 71 17.14 3.47 2.92
N PRO A 72 17.52 2.34 3.54
CA PRO A 72 17.08 1.02 3.15
C PRO A 72 15.55 0.94 3.06
N GLU A 73 15.04 0.25 2.03
CA GLU A 73 13.60 0.18 1.76
C GLU A 73 12.78 -0.32 2.95
N TRP A 74 13.28 -1.33 3.67
CA TRP A 74 12.61 -1.86 4.86
C TRP A 74 12.49 -0.81 5.99
N MET A 75 13.52 0.03 6.19
CA MET A 75 13.48 1.10 7.20
C MET A 75 12.46 2.17 6.81
N ALA A 76 12.45 2.55 5.53
CA ALA A 76 11.48 3.50 5.01
C ALA A 76 10.03 2.97 5.15
N LEU A 77 9.85 1.66 4.97
CA LEU A 77 8.56 1.00 5.18
C LEU A 77 8.12 1.10 6.64
N CYS A 78 8.98 0.72 7.59
CA CYS A 78 8.68 0.83 9.02
C CYS A 78 8.39 2.28 9.46
N GLN A 79 9.16 3.25 8.97
CA GLN A 79 8.92 4.67 9.26
C GLN A 79 7.58 5.15 8.69
N SER A 80 7.24 4.74 7.48
CA SER A 80 5.95 5.08 6.87
C SER A 80 4.76 4.44 7.60
N TRP A 81 4.94 3.25 8.19
CA TRP A 81 3.93 2.61 9.03
C TRP A 81 3.66 3.43 10.31
N ASN A 82 4.71 3.87 11.02
CA ASN A 82 4.55 4.76 12.17
C ASN A 82 3.80 6.05 11.82
N ALA A 83 4.17 6.67 10.69
CA ALA A 83 3.49 7.87 10.21
C ALA A 83 2.03 7.60 9.86
N PHE A 84 1.71 6.41 9.32
CA PHE A 84 0.34 5.98 9.11
C PHE A 84 -0.43 5.92 10.44
N VAL A 85 0.07 5.18 11.43
CA VAL A 85 -0.62 5.04 12.74
C VAL A 85 -0.85 6.40 13.40
N GLY A 86 0.18 7.24 13.46
CA GLY A 86 0.08 8.57 14.07
C GLY A 86 -0.91 9.50 13.35
N ASN A 87 -0.93 9.48 12.02
CA ASN A 87 -1.86 10.31 11.24
C ASN A 87 -3.29 9.78 11.32
N PHE A 88 -3.48 8.46 11.24
CA PHE A 88 -4.80 7.83 11.29
C PHE A 88 -5.45 8.08 12.66
N ASN A 89 -4.72 7.86 13.76
CA ASN A 89 -5.24 8.12 15.10
C ASN A 89 -5.55 9.60 15.36
N LYS A 90 -4.84 10.51 14.68
CA LYS A 90 -5.10 11.96 14.81
C LYS A 90 -6.40 12.35 14.11
N ASP A 91 -6.63 11.85 12.90
CA ASP A 91 -7.83 12.12 12.12
C ASP A 91 -8.02 11.05 11.04
N ALA A 92 -8.74 9.97 11.40
CA ALA A 92 -9.00 8.85 10.50
C ALA A 92 -9.82 9.29 9.29
N LYS A 93 -10.82 10.16 9.48
CA LYS A 93 -11.69 10.65 8.40
C LYS A 93 -10.88 11.43 7.36
N ALA A 94 -10.00 12.33 7.78
CA ALA A 94 -9.12 13.04 6.86
C ALA A 94 -8.13 12.09 6.18
N TYR A 95 -7.66 11.05 6.87
CA TYR A 95 -6.78 10.04 6.29
C TYR A 95 -7.49 9.23 5.18
N LEU A 96 -8.71 8.76 5.43
CA LEU A 96 -9.52 8.05 4.43
C LEU A 96 -9.84 8.94 3.23
N ALA A 97 -10.19 10.21 3.45
CA ALA A 97 -10.38 11.17 2.36
C ALA A 97 -9.11 11.35 1.49
N ARG A 98 -7.92 11.26 2.10
CA ARG A 98 -6.65 11.30 1.36
C ARG A 98 -6.41 10.03 0.53
N ILE A 99 -6.84 8.85 1.01
CA ILE A 99 -6.83 7.62 0.22
C ILE A 99 -7.71 7.80 -1.01
N THR A 100 -8.97 8.22 -0.83
CA THR A 100 -9.91 8.46 -1.94
C THR A 100 -9.37 9.48 -2.94
N ALA A 101 -8.80 10.59 -2.46
CA ALA A 101 -8.21 11.59 -3.34
C ALA A 101 -6.98 11.06 -4.10
N ALA A 102 -6.18 10.19 -3.48
CA ALA A 102 -5.03 9.56 -4.13
C ALA A 102 -5.47 8.53 -5.20
N GLN A 103 -6.46 7.69 -4.89
CA GLN A 103 -7.08 6.76 -5.83
C GLN A 103 -7.60 7.51 -7.06
N HIS A 104 -8.44 8.52 -6.87
CA HIS A 104 -9.01 9.30 -7.96
C HIS A 104 -7.93 9.95 -8.85
N ARG A 105 -6.87 10.51 -8.24
CA ARG A 105 -5.73 11.05 -8.99
C ARG A 105 -4.96 9.97 -9.74
N PHE A 106 -4.78 8.80 -9.14
CA PHE A 106 -4.13 7.67 -9.78
C PHE A 106 -4.92 7.23 -11.01
N GLU A 107 -6.23 7.06 -10.89
CA GLU A 107 -7.11 6.68 -12.01
C GLU A 107 -7.12 7.73 -13.12
N THR A 108 -7.13 9.01 -12.76
CA THR A 108 -7.19 10.11 -13.74
C THR A 108 -5.86 10.31 -14.47
N PHE A 109 -4.72 10.23 -13.77
CA PHE A 109 -3.44 10.73 -14.30
C PHE A 109 -2.34 9.66 -14.41
N SER A 110 -2.51 8.47 -13.84
CA SER A 110 -1.45 7.45 -13.85
C SER A 110 -1.38 6.77 -15.21
N ARG A 111 -0.22 6.88 -15.87
CA ARG A 111 0.08 6.12 -17.09
C ARG A 111 -0.01 4.61 -16.85
N ARG A 112 0.39 4.13 -15.66
CA ARG A 112 0.28 2.70 -15.30
C ARG A 112 -1.18 2.27 -15.30
N HIS A 113 -2.03 3.02 -14.59
CA HIS A 113 -3.47 2.73 -14.56
C HIS A 113 -4.08 2.74 -15.96
N MET A 114 -3.73 3.73 -16.80
CA MET A 114 -4.20 3.80 -18.17
C MET A 114 -3.79 2.58 -19.01
N ILE A 115 -2.55 2.10 -18.87
CA ILE A 115 -2.07 0.89 -19.57
C ILE A 115 -2.84 -0.34 -19.09
N ASP A 116 -2.99 -0.52 -17.78
CA ASP A 116 -3.70 -1.66 -17.19
C ASP A 116 -5.17 -1.65 -17.62
N ARG A 117 -5.81 -0.48 -17.62
CA ARG A 117 -7.20 -0.30 -18.07
C ARG A 117 -7.37 -0.66 -19.55
N LEU A 118 -6.52 -0.13 -20.43
CA LEU A 118 -6.56 -0.47 -21.87
C LEU A 118 -6.35 -1.97 -22.13
N HIS A 119 -5.46 -2.60 -21.36
CA HIS A 119 -5.25 -4.04 -21.45
C HIS A 119 -6.51 -4.81 -21.06
N ASN A 120 -7.08 -4.51 -19.89
CA ASN A 120 -8.24 -5.23 -19.37
C ASN A 120 -9.47 -5.04 -20.27
N GLU A 121 -9.76 -3.81 -20.70
CA GLU A 121 -10.89 -3.51 -21.61
C GLU A 121 -10.75 -4.25 -22.95
N ALA A 122 -9.54 -4.34 -23.50
CA ALA A 122 -9.28 -5.10 -24.73
C ALA A 122 -9.50 -6.61 -24.52
N MET A 123 -8.98 -7.17 -23.42
CA MET A 123 -9.14 -8.58 -23.10
C MET A 123 -10.60 -8.95 -22.84
N GLU A 124 -11.36 -8.10 -22.15
CA GLU A 124 -12.81 -8.28 -21.92
C GLU A 124 -13.61 -8.23 -23.23
N ALA A 125 -13.20 -7.41 -24.19
CA ALA A 125 -13.78 -7.35 -25.53
C ALA A 125 -13.31 -8.47 -26.46
N GLY A 126 -12.43 -9.38 -26.00
CA GLY A 126 -11.92 -10.49 -26.80
C GLY A 126 -10.95 -10.07 -27.92
N ILE A 127 -10.39 -8.88 -27.85
CA ILE A 127 -9.42 -8.35 -28.82
C ILE A 127 -8.00 -8.34 -28.24
N PRO A 128 -6.95 -8.38 -29.08
CA PRO A 128 -5.58 -8.26 -28.62
C PRO A 128 -5.34 -6.96 -27.86
N CYS A 129 -4.37 -6.99 -26.93
CA CYS A 129 -3.97 -5.85 -26.11
C CYS A 129 -3.78 -4.58 -26.95
N ALA A 130 -4.55 -3.53 -26.64
CA ALA A 130 -4.53 -2.26 -27.36
C ALA A 130 -3.46 -1.28 -26.87
N VAL A 131 -2.58 -1.72 -25.96
CA VAL A 131 -1.46 -0.89 -25.46
C VAL A 131 -0.49 -0.62 -26.63
N PRO A 132 -0.18 0.66 -26.93
CA PRO A 132 0.64 1.00 -28.09
C PRO A 132 2.02 0.33 -28.08
N PHE A 133 2.48 -0.08 -29.25
CA PHE A 133 3.81 -0.67 -29.45
C PHE A 133 4.91 0.23 -28.88
N GLY A 134 5.88 -0.36 -28.17
CA GLY A 134 6.93 0.36 -27.43
C GLY A 134 6.53 0.81 -26.02
N THR A 135 5.28 0.62 -25.60
CA THR A 135 4.86 0.77 -24.20
C THR A 135 4.81 -0.61 -23.53
N ALA A 136 5.60 -0.80 -22.48
CA ALA A 136 5.59 -2.06 -21.73
C ALA A 136 4.24 -2.25 -21.02
N CYS A 137 3.47 -3.26 -21.45
CA CYS A 137 2.33 -3.79 -20.72
C CYS A 137 2.82 -4.92 -19.81
N LEU A 138 2.53 -4.86 -18.50
CA LEU A 138 2.98 -5.86 -17.53
C LEU A 138 2.21 -7.18 -17.62
N HIS A 139 1.06 -7.20 -18.30
CA HIS A 139 0.19 -8.36 -18.43
C HIS A 139 0.46 -9.18 -19.69
N CYS A 140 1.04 -8.57 -20.72
CA CYS A 140 1.42 -9.27 -21.94
C CYS A 140 2.83 -9.87 -21.76
N PRO A 141 3.09 -11.08 -22.28
CA PRO A 141 4.46 -11.53 -22.46
C PRO A 141 5.21 -10.50 -23.30
N LEU A 142 6.45 -10.20 -22.92
CA LEU A 142 7.34 -9.39 -23.75
C LEU A 142 7.46 -10.09 -25.11
N GLY A 143 6.82 -9.53 -26.12
CA GLY A 143 7.06 -9.87 -27.52
C GLY A 143 8.43 -9.36 -27.95
#